data_AF-A0A4P8SPJ3-F1
#
_entry.id   AF-A0A4P8SPJ3-F1
#
_cell.length_a   1.000
_cell.length_b   1.000
_cell.length_c   1.000
_cell.angle_alpha   90.00
_cell.angle_beta   90.00
_cell.angle_gamma   90.00
#
_symmetry.space_group_name_H-M   'P 1'
#
loop_
_entity.id
_entity.type
_entity.pdbx_description
1 polymer ?
#
loop_
_entity_poly.entity_id
_entity_poly.type
_entity_poly.pdbx_seq_one_letter_code
_entity_poly.pdbx_strand_id
1 'polypeptide(L)'
;MSYSLKHLPERYPRPKPLKISRWLIVLTGMLSTSFILMRIFGRYIESPYFWKLALGLPAVLWSVLFTFCLLLWSLQDSKANAFDKRREQWILRETCMARRALQVLNATFITGHSEIAQEEIAVAMQNNDSIIVSQVDRDGNESIRMSRVASSPYDTPEFVITDIFSKLLADLPFAQFPDQVPLVVVLDISTSLPIENIRHYWDEAWKRNELTIPVKYEEGSGLSVIDRWLNVRIKDKAMLLIVGLQFNPSDSNNTAETGVALLLGNRLTQETLEPVALLHRPDSAPPGELREGMKMAAYNVPLKENIVKNLWLSGLAGSQHAEVIECQYAHPMQSVEDGAVISLDSSMGNAGAAAPWLAIAAATEIARQTQLPQMIICGDTTQDVLWSTLVTPIASRQEMDL
;
A
#
# COMPACT_ATOMS: atom_id res chain seq x y z
N MET A 1 18.39 11.39 5.55
CA MET A 1 17.42 10.98 4.52
C MET A 1 16.54 9.90 5.12
N SER A 2 15.22 10.01 5.00
CA SER A 2 14.31 8.93 5.39
C SER A 2 14.42 7.83 4.35
N TYR A 3 14.82 6.62 4.73
CA TYR A 3 14.84 5.49 3.81
C TYR A 3 13.40 5.03 3.55
N SER A 4 13.16 4.47 2.35
CA SER A 4 11.89 3.84 1.97
C SER A 4 12.19 2.57 1.19
N LEU A 5 11.26 1.63 1.07
CA LEU A 5 11.43 0.48 0.19
C LEU A 5 11.61 0.89 -1.28
N LYS A 6 11.08 2.06 -1.66
CA LYS A 6 11.34 2.70 -2.96
C LYS A 6 12.81 3.16 -3.11
N HIS A 7 13.45 3.53 -1.99
CA HIS A 7 14.80 4.08 -1.94
C HIS A 7 15.62 3.38 -0.85
N LEU A 8 16.15 2.20 -1.22
CA LEU A 8 16.88 1.35 -0.28
C LEU A 8 18.16 2.04 0.23
N PRO A 9 18.50 1.86 1.52
CA PRO A 9 19.80 2.32 2.03
C PRO A 9 20.94 1.65 1.25
N GLU A 10 22.01 2.40 1.03
CA GLU A 10 23.23 1.86 0.41
C GLU A 10 23.90 0.81 1.31
N ARG A 11 24.70 -0.09 0.71
CA ARG A 11 25.52 -1.03 1.48
C ARG A 11 26.73 -0.33 2.06
N TYR A 12 27.24 -0.82 3.19
CA TYR A 12 28.45 -0.25 3.78
C TYR A 12 29.67 -0.53 2.87
N PRO A 13 30.55 0.46 2.61
CA PRO A 13 31.74 0.23 1.80
C PRO A 13 32.64 -0.79 2.48
N ARG A 14 32.95 -1.90 1.77
CA ARG A 14 33.79 -2.96 2.34
C ARG A 14 35.28 -2.60 2.26
N PRO A 15 36.07 -2.87 3.31
CA PRO A 15 37.51 -2.69 3.26
C PRO A 15 38.12 -3.63 2.21
N LYS A 16 39.10 -3.14 1.47
CA LYS A 16 39.80 -3.98 0.47
C LYS A 16 40.46 -5.17 1.19
N PRO A 17 40.34 -6.39 0.66
CA PRO A 17 40.90 -7.57 1.31
C PRO A 17 42.43 -7.45 1.42
N LEU A 18 42.96 -7.87 2.57
CA LEU A 18 44.41 -7.97 2.77
C LEU A 18 44.98 -9.02 1.81
N LYS A 19 45.85 -8.59 0.89
CA LYS A 19 46.54 -9.51 -0.03
C LYS A 19 47.65 -10.23 0.72
N ILE A 20 47.41 -11.48 1.13
CA ILE A 20 48.37 -12.33 1.85
C ILE A 20 49.72 -12.41 1.11
N SER A 21 49.69 -12.44 -0.23
CA SER A 21 50.90 -12.45 -1.06
C SER A 21 51.84 -11.28 -0.82
N ARG A 22 51.32 -10.07 -0.58
CA ARG A 22 52.13 -8.89 -0.28
C ARG A 22 52.85 -9.03 1.06
N TRP A 23 52.16 -9.58 2.06
CA TRP A 23 52.72 -9.82 3.39
C TRP A 23 53.79 -10.92 3.36
N LEU A 24 53.61 -11.96 2.53
CA LEU A 24 54.64 -12.98 2.30
C LEU A 24 55.88 -12.39 1.63
N ILE A 25 55.73 -11.49 0.64
CA ILE A 25 56.87 -10.80 0.02
C ILE A 25 57.64 -9.98 1.05
N VAL A 26 56.95 -9.26 1.94
CA VAL A 26 57.58 -8.50 3.03
C VAL A 26 58.33 -9.43 3.99
N LEU A 27 57.75 -10.58 4.35
CA LEU A 27 58.43 -11.57 5.20
C LEU A 27 59.72 -12.08 4.55
N THR A 28 59.64 -12.50 3.28
CA THR A 28 60.80 -12.97 2.53
C THR A 28 61.86 -11.89 2.41
N GLY A 29 61.47 -10.64 2.18
CA GLY A 29 62.38 -9.48 2.16
C GLY A 29 63.08 -9.29 3.50
N MET A 30 62.34 -9.25 4.61
CA MET A 30 62.89 -9.09 5.96
C MET A 30 63.85 -10.22 6.33
N LEU A 31 63.51 -11.48 6.02
CA LEU A 31 64.37 -12.63 6.26
C LEU A 31 65.64 -12.58 5.38
N SER A 32 65.52 -12.16 4.12
CA SER A 32 66.66 -12.02 3.20
C SER A 32 67.61 -10.91 3.66
N THR A 33 67.10 -9.76 4.05
CA THR A 33 67.90 -8.66 4.61
C THR A 33 68.58 -9.08 5.91
N SER A 34 67.86 -9.78 6.80
CA SER A 34 68.44 -10.31 8.04
C SER A 34 69.58 -11.30 7.73
N PHE A 35 69.40 -12.19 6.75
CA PHE A 35 70.43 -13.13 6.30
C PHE A 35 71.66 -12.44 5.69
N ILE A 36 71.48 -11.38 4.90
CA ILE A 36 72.57 -10.61 4.29
C ILE A 36 73.36 -9.83 5.34
N LEU A 37 72.67 -9.10 6.23
CA LEU A 37 73.31 -8.41 7.36
C LEU A 37 74.08 -9.39 8.24
N MET A 38 73.50 -10.56 8.47
CA MET A 38 74.11 -11.64 9.22
C MET A 38 75.36 -12.22 8.54
N ARG A 39 75.43 -12.31 7.20
CA ARG A 39 76.66 -12.74 6.50
C ARG A 39 77.80 -11.71 6.64
N ILE A 40 77.46 -10.43 6.76
CA ILE A 40 78.42 -9.32 6.87
C ILE A 40 78.94 -9.20 8.31
N PHE A 41 78.06 -9.29 9.32
CA PHE A 41 78.41 -9.08 10.73
C PHE A 41 78.67 -10.38 11.53
N GLY A 42 78.15 -11.52 11.07
CA GLY A 42 78.21 -12.82 11.76
C GLY A 42 79.57 -13.52 11.75
N ARG A 43 80.58 -12.96 11.06
CA ARG A 43 81.98 -13.45 11.13
C ARG A 43 82.61 -13.30 12.52
N TYR A 44 81.98 -12.56 13.44
CA TYR A 44 82.56 -12.20 14.74
C TYR A 44 81.86 -12.83 15.95
N ILE A 45 80.76 -13.60 15.78
CA ILE A 45 79.94 -14.14 16.89
C ILE A 45 79.47 -15.57 16.57
N GLU A 46 80.18 -16.59 17.07
CA GLU A 46 79.81 -18.01 16.93
C GLU A 46 78.90 -18.47 18.07
N SER A 47 77.63 -18.03 18.09
CA SER A 47 76.66 -18.47 19.09
C SER A 47 75.35 -18.96 18.46
N PRO A 48 74.84 -20.15 18.83
CA PRO A 48 73.55 -20.66 18.34
C PRO A 48 72.36 -19.77 18.78
N TYR A 49 72.53 -18.98 19.85
CA TYR A 49 71.54 -18.01 20.31
C TYR A 49 71.40 -16.82 19.35
N PHE A 50 72.50 -16.45 18.68
CA PHE A 50 72.50 -15.38 17.69
C PHE A 50 71.63 -15.73 16.48
N TRP A 51 71.70 -16.99 16.01
CA TRP A 51 70.87 -17.50 14.91
C TRP A 51 69.38 -17.49 15.24
N LYS A 52 69.01 -17.89 16.47
CA LYS A 52 67.61 -17.84 16.94
C LYS A 52 67.09 -16.40 17.01
N LEU A 53 67.91 -15.45 17.45
CA LEU A 53 67.52 -14.06 17.56
C LEU A 53 67.40 -13.38 16.19
N ALA A 54 68.35 -13.63 15.27
CA ALA A 54 68.42 -13.00 13.95
C ALA A 54 67.28 -13.42 13.01
N LEU A 55 66.84 -14.68 13.05
CA LEU A 55 65.65 -15.12 12.30
C LEU A 55 64.36 -14.94 13.08
N GLY A 56 64.41 -15.13 14.41
CA GLY A 56 63.24 -15.07 15.28
C GLY A 56 62.66 -13.66 15.39
N LEU A 57 63.51 -12.64 15.56
CA LEU A 57 63.04 -11.27 15.79
C LEU A 57 62.28 -10.68 14.58
N PRO A 58 62.76 -10.80 13.32
CA PRO A 58 61.99 -10.39 12.15
C PRO A 58 60.68 -11.17 11.98
N ALA A 59 60.67 -12.47 12.25
CA ALA A 59 59.47 -13.29 12.15
C ALA A 59 58.41 -12.90 13.20
N VAL A 60 58.83 -12.65 14.44
CA VAL A 60 57.94 -12.17 15.51
C VAL A 60 57.40 -10.78 15.18
N LEU A 61 58.26 -9.84 14.76
CA LEU A 61 57.83 -8.49 14.39
C LEU A 61 56.85 -8.50 13.21
N TRP A 62 57.14 -9.30 12.18
CA TRP A 62 56.22 -9.49 11.05
C TRP A 62 54.88 -10.09 11.50
N SER A 63 54.91 -11.11 12.37
CA SER A 63 53.69 -11.74 12.88
C SER A 63 52.83 -10.75 13.68
N VAL A 64 53.42 -9.95 14.55
CA VAL A 64 52.71 -8.91 15.31
C VAL A 64 52.09 -7.85 14.39
N LEU A 65 52.83 -7.36 13.40
CA LEU A 65 52.30 -6.37 12.45
C LEU A 65 51.19 -6.95 11.56
N PHE A 66 51.36 -8.18 11.07
CA PHE A 66 50.38 -8.85 10.25
C PHE A 66 49.08 -9.11 11.03
N THR A 67 49.20 -9.63 12.26
CA THR A 67 48.04 -9.88 13.14
C THR A 67 47.33 -8.58 13.50
N PHE A 68 48.06 -7.50 13.81
CA PHE A 68 47.46 -6.19 14.07
C PHE A 68 46.70 -5.65 12.85
N CYS A 69 47.29 -5.69 11.66
CA CYS A 69 46.61 -5.28 10.43
C CYS A 69 45.39 -6.15 10.12
N LEU A 70 45.49 -7.47 10.36
CA LEU A 70 44.38 -8.41 10.20
C LEU A 70 43.25 -8.11 11.20
N LEU A 71 43.57 -7.77 12.44
CA LEU A 71 42.60 -7.34 13.44
C LEU A 71 41.90 -6.05 13.02
N LEU A 72 42.63 -5.03 12.56
CA LEU A 72 42.03 -3.79 12.06
C LEU A 72 41.10 -4.04 10.88
N TRP A 73 41.52 -4.86 9.91
CA TRP A 73 40.70 -5.25 8.78
C TRP A 73 39.45 -6.04 9.25
N SER A 74 39.60 -6.99 10.16
CA SER A 74 38.50 -7.79 10.71
C SER A 74 37.48 -6.94 11.47
N LEU A 75 37.92 -5.92 12.22
CA LEU A 75 37.04 -4.97 12.89
C LEU A 75 36.26 -4.12 11.87
N GLN A 76 36.92 -3.65 10.81
CA GLN A 76 36.27 -2.90 9.74
C GLN A 76 35.25 -3.76 8.97
N ASP A 77 35.59 -5.00 8.64
CA ASP A 77 34.68 -5.95 7.99
C ASP A 77 33.50 -6.32 8.90
N SER A 78 33.76 -6.54 10.20
CA SER A 78 32.72 -6.80 11.19
C SER A 78 31.73 -5.63 11.31
N LYS A 79 32.23 -4.39 11.27
CA LYS A 79 31.38 -3.19 11.22
C LYS A 79 30.51 -3.15 9.96
N ALA A 80 31.08 -3.48 8.81
CA ALA A 80 30.34 -3.55 7.54
C ALA A 80 29.25 -4.64 7.59
N ASN A 81 29.59 -5.85 8.05
CA ASN A 81 28.64 -6.95 8.20
C ASN A 81 27.52 -6.63 9.21
N ALA A 82 27.82 -5.96 10.31
CA ALA A 82 26.83 -5.53 11.28
C ALA A 82 25.86 -4.49 10.69
N PHE A 83 26.35 -3.58 9.85
CA PHE A 83 25.52 -2.63 9.12
C PHE A 83 24.63 -3.32 8.08
N ASP A 84 25.21 -4.21 7.26
CA ASP A 84 24.48 -4.98 6.25
C ASP A 84 23.38 -5.83 6.91
N LYS A 85 23.66 -6.47 8.06
CA LYS A 85 22.66 -7.24 8.82
C LYS A 85 21.51 -6.37 9.34
N ARG A 86 21.81 -5.18 9.87
CA ARG A 86 20.75 -4.24 10.30
C ARG A 86 19.92 -3.75 9.13
N ARG A 87 20.56 -3.50 7.99
CA ARG A 87 19.90 -3.13 6.73
C ARG A 87 18.95 -4.23 6.27
N GLU A 88 19.39 -5.49 6.27
CA GLU A 88 18.54 -6.63 5.91
C GLU A 88 17.35 -6.79 6.86
N GLN A 89 17.59 -6.68 8.17
CA GLN A 89 16.52 -6.71 9.18
C GLN A 89 15.50 -5.57 9.00
N TRP A 90 15.99 -4.37 8.65
CA TRP A 90 15.12 -3.24 8.34
C TRP A 90 14.29 -3.50 7.08
N ILE A 91 14.92 -3.97 5.98
CA ILE A 91 14.20 -4.32 4.74
C ILE A 91 13.12 -5.37 5.02
N LEU A 92 13.44 -6.45 5.74
CA LEU A 92 12.46 -7.49 6.07
C LEU A 92 11.28 -6.92 6.88
N ARG A 93 11.56 -6.09 7.88
CA ARG A 93 10.52 -5.46 8.69
C ARG A 93 9.62 -4.56 7.83
N GLU A 94 10.21 -3.69 7.01
CA GLU A 94 9.44 -2.81 6.14
C GLU A 94 8.66 -3.60 5.10
N THR A 95 9.22 -4.65 4.51
CA THR A 95 8.51 -5.53 3.57
C THR A 95 7.32 -6.19 4.26
N CYS A 96 7.47 -6.70 5.49
CA CYS A 96 6.35 -7.24 6.26
C CYS A 96 5.30 -6.17 6.60
N MET A 97 5.69 -4.92 6.81
CA MET A 97 4.75 -3.82 7.07
C MET A 97 4.02 -3.37 5.81
N ALA A 98 4.71 -3.41 4.66
CA ALA A 98 4.18 -3.01 3.37
C ALA A 98 3.20 -4.06 2.81
N ARG A 99 3.48 -5.35 3.03
CA ARG A 99 2.61 -6.49 2.64
C ARG A 99 1.42 -6.75 3.57
N ARG A 100 1.11 -5.82 4.49
CA ARG A 100 -0.09 -5.96 5.31
C ARG A 100 -1.32 -5.74 4.42
N ALA A 101 -2.35 -6.54 4.66
CA ALA A 101 -3.61 -6.47 3.93
C ALA A 101 -4.79 -6.56 4.90
N LEU A 102 -5.89 -5.94 4.50
CA LEU A 102 -7.19 -6.08 5.13
C LEU A 102 -8.02 -7.11 4.36
N GLN A 103 -8.86 -7.82 5.09
CA GLN A 103 -9.93 -8.61 4.51
C GLN A 103 -11.11 -7.70 4.21
N VAL A 104 -11.62 -7.76 2.99
CA VAL A 104 -12.92 -7.17 2.66
C VAL A 104 -13.97 -8.19 3.03
N LEU A 105 -14.79 -7.90 4.04
CA LEU A 105 -15.83 -8.80 4.57
C LEU A 105 -17.17 -8.58 3.86
N ASN A 106 -17.46 -7.33 3.52
CA ASN A 106 -18.62 -6.96 2.71
C ASN A 106 -18.30 -5.64 1.99
N ALA A 107 -18.80 -5.50 0.76
CA ALA A 107 -18.71 -4.29 -0.02
C ALA A 107 -20.07 -4.04 -0.68
N THR A 108 -20.69 -2.92 -0.36
CA THR A 108 -21.97 -2.49 -0.93
C THR A 108 -21.84 -1.11 -1.53
N PHE A 109 -22.48 -0.87 -2.68
CA PHE A 109 -22.51 0.46 -3.28
C PHE A 109 -23.83 0.76 -3.97
N ILE A 110 -24.23 2.03 -3.93
CA ILE A 110 -25.41 2.60 -4.56
C ILE A 110 -24.92 3.71 -5.48
N THR A 111 -25.37 3.68 -6.73
CA THR A 111 -25.00 4.66 -7.75
C THR A 111 -26.21 5.09 -8.56
N GLY A 112 -26.03 5.96 -9.55
CA GLY A 112 -27.10 6.35 -10.48
C GLY A 112 -27.56 5.27 -11.47
N HIS A 113 -27.05 4.04 -11.38
CA HIS A 113 -27.57 2.92 -12.18
C HIS A 113 -29.02 2.59 -11.77
N SER A 114 -29.80 2.02 -12.69
CA SER A 114 -31.12 1.47 -12.37
C SER A 114 -31.02 0.37 -11.30
N GLU A 115 -32.12 0.10 -10.58
CA GLU A 115 -32.25 -0.93 -9.53
C GLU A 115 -32.01 -2.35 -10.06
N ILE A 116 -30.75 -2.65 -10.37
CA ILE A 116 -30.24 -3.93 -10.82
C ILE A 116 -29.34 -4.49 -9.70
N ALA A 117 -29.15 -5.80 -9.65
CA ALA A 117 -28.21 -6.43 -8.73
C ALA A 117 -26.81 -5.81 -8.84
N GLN A 118 -26.12 -5.68 -7.70
CA GLN A 118 -24.79 -5.07 -7.61
C GLN A 118 -23.76 -5.74 -8.52
N GLU A 119 -23.88 -7.05 -8.73
CA GLU A 119 -23.00 -7.84 -9.60
C GLU A 119 -23.04 -7.34 -11.06
N GLU A 120 -24.24 -7.02 -11.56
CA GLU A 120 -24.43 -6.51 -12.92
C GLU A 120 -23.97 -5.06 -13.06
N ILE A 121 -24.16 -4.25 -12.01
CA ILE A 121 -23.65 -2.88 -11.98
C ILE A 121 -22.12 -2.87 -12.03
N ALA A 122 -21.44 -3.76 -11.29
CA ALA A 122 -19.99 -3.88 -11.34
C ALA A 122 -19.50 -4.27 -12.74
N VAL A 123 -20.23 -5.15 -13.45
CA VAL A 123 -19.92 -5.53 -14.84
C VAL A 123 -20.14 -4.35 -15.79
N ALA A 124 -21.21 -3.57 -15.63
CA ALA A 124 -21.44 -2.36 -16.43
C ALA A 124 -20.31 -1.34 -16.24
N MET A 125 -19.86 -1.13 -14.99
CA MET A 125 -18.69 -0.31 -14.69
C MET A 125 -17.42 -0.87 -15.36
N GLN A 126 -17.19 -2.18 -15.28
CA GLN A 126 -16.05 -2.84 -15.93
C GLN A 126 -16.03 -2.60 -17.45
N ASN A 127 -17.20 -2.57 -18.08
CA ASN A 127 -17.34 -2.32 -19.51
C ASN A 127 -17.24 -0.83 -19.90
N ASN A 128 -17.04 0.07 -18.92
CA ASN A 128 -17.10 1.53 -19.08
C ASN A 128 -18.46 2.02 -19.62
N ASP A 129 -19.56 1.35 -19.26
CA ASP A 129 -20.89 1.77 -19.67
C ASP A 129 -21.22 3.15 -19.09
N SER A 130 -21.48 4.12 -19.97
CA SER A 130 -21.69 5.51 -19.58
C SER A 130 -23.11 5.72 -19.08
N ILE A 131 -23.26 6.15 -17.82
CA ILE A 131 -24.55 6.53 -17.21
C ILE A 131 -24.64 8.02 -16.88
N ILE A 132 -23.60 8.80 -17.19
CA ILE A 132 -23.62 10.25 -17.02
C ILE A 132 -24.45 10.91 -18.12
N VAL A 133 -25.47 11.68 -17.73
CA VAL A 133 -26.43 12.29 -18.64
C VAL A 133 -26.72 13.74 -18.27
N SER A 134 -27.25 14.52 -19.21
CA SER A 134 -27.75 15.87 -18.92
C SER A 134 -29.09 15.79 -18.19
N GLN A 135 -29.14 16.29 -16.97
CA GLN A 135 -30.34 16.29 -16.12
C GLN A 135 -30.38 17.49 -15.18
N VAL A 136 -31.47 17.62 -14.43
CA VAL A 136 -31.66 18.68 -13.42
C VAL A 136 -31.00 18.25 -12.12
N ASP A 137 -30.18 19.11 -11.52
CA ASP A 137 -29.58 18.84 -10.22
C ASP A 137 -30.59 18.99 -9.06
N ARG A 138 -30.15 18.76 -7.82
CA ARG A 138 -31.02 18.84 -6.63
C ARG A 138 -31.43 20.28 -6.30
N ASP A 139 -30.64 21.26 -6.75
CA ASP A 139 -30.88 22.68 -6.53
C ASP A 139 -31.78 23.31 -7.62
N GLY A 140 -32.15 22.52 -8.64
CA GLY A 140 -33.05 22.91 -9.73
C GLY A 140 -32.34 23.49 -10.96
N ASN A 141 -31.00 23.42 -11.02
CA ASN A 141 -30.24 23.83 -12.20
C ASN A 141 -30.43 22.82 -13.32
N GLU A 142 -30.84 23.30 -14.49
CA GLU A 142 -31.07 22.46 -15.67
C GLU A 142 -29.79 22.23 -16.49
N SER A 143 -29.80 21.20 -17.32
CA SER A 143 -28.74 20.87 -18.28
C SER A 143 -27.37 20.57 -17.67
N ILE A 144 -27.36 20.02 -16.45
CA ILE A 144 -26.13 19.61 -15.76
C ILE A 144 -25.78 18.18 -16.15
N ARG A 145 -24.53 17.95 -16.58
CA ARG A 145 -24.02 16.61 -16.89
C ARG A 145 -23.68 15.88 -15.58
N MET A 146 -24.52 14.96 -15.13
CA MET A 146 -24.30 14.22 -13.87
C MET A 146 -24.95 12.84 -13.87
N SER A 147 -24.49 11.96 -12.99
CA SER A 147 -25.21 10.74 -12.60
C SER A 147 -25.83 10.94 -11.22
N ARG A 148 -27.12 10.63 -11.09
CA ARG A 148 -27.91 10.93 -9.87
C ARG A 148 -28.53 9.64 -9.34
N VAL A 149 -28.52 9.46 -8.01
CA VAL A 149 -29.21 8.32 -7.39
C VAL A 149 -30.72 8.53 -7.56
N ALA A 150 -31.43 7.46 -7.92
CA ALA A 150 -32.87 7.50 -8.12
C ALA A 150 -33.59 7.93 -6.83
N SER A 151 -34.50 8.89 -6.96
CA SER A 151 -35.34 9.40 -5.87
C SER A 151 -36.62 10.00 -6.42
N SER A 152 -37.68 10.06 -5.61
CA SER A 152 -38.90 10.75 -6.00
C SER A 152 -38.67 12.26 -6.10
N PRO A 153 -39.33 12.98 -7.01
CA PRO A 153 -39.27 14.46 -7.08
C PRO A 153 -39.76 15.16 -5.81
N TYR A 154 -40.53 14.46 -4.96
CA TYR A 154 -41.07 14.99 -3.71
C TYR A 154 -40.19 14.68 -2.50
N ASP A 155 -39.14 13.88 -2.66
CA ASP A 155 -38.26 13.50 -1.56
C ASP A 155 -37.34 14.66 -1.22
N THR A 156 -37.33 15.05 0.06
CA THR A 156 -36.39 16.03 0.59
C THR A 156 -34.96 15.44 0.57
N PRO A 157 -33.91 16.23 0.28
CA PRO A 157 -32.52 15.74 0.27
C PRO A 157 -32.12 14.98 1.54
N GLU A 158 -32.63 15.39 2.69
CA GLU A 158 -32.42 14.78 4.01
C GLU A 158 -33.02 13.37 4.12
N PHE A 159 -34.16 13.15 3.46
CA PHE A 159 -34.79 11.83 3.39
C PHE A 159 -33.95 10.90 2.50
N VAL A 160 -33.52 11.41 1.33
CA VAL A 160 -32.73 10.62 0.36
C VAL A 160 -31.40 10.18 0.95
N ILE A 161 -30.66 11.07 1.61
CA ILE A 161 -29.38 10.71 2.24
C ILE A 161 -29.56 9.67 3.37
N THR A 162 -30.62 9.80 4.17
CA THR A 162 -30.94 8.84 5.23
C THR A 162 -31.36 7.49 4.66
N ASP A 163 -32.10 7.49 3.54
CA ASP A 163 -32.48 6.28 2.81
C ASP A 163 -31.25 5.58 2.20
N ILE A 164 -30.32 6.33 1.59
CA ILE A 164 -29.04 5.80 1.09
C ILE A 164 -28.28 5.12 2.23
N PHE A 165 -28.10 5.78 3.38
CA PHE A 165 -27.44 5.17 4.53
C PHE A 165 -28.18 3.92 5.02
N SER A 166 -29.50 3.96 5.09
CA SER A 166 -30.30 2.82 5.53
C SER A 166 -30.14 1.61 4.61
N LYS A 167 -30.13 1.83 3.29
CA LYS A 167 -29.92 0.77 2.29
C LYS A 167 -28.52 0.19 2.37
N LEU A 168 -27.49 1.04 2.49
CA LEU A 168 -26.10 0.60 2.66
C LEU A 168 -25.91 -0.25 3.92
N LEU A 169 -26.60 0.08 5.00
CA LEU A 169 -26.57 -0.68 6.25
C LEU A 169 -27.31 -2.01 6.13
N ALA A 170 -28.46 -2.05 5.45
CA ALA A 170 -29.28 -3.25 5.34
C ALA A 170 -28.55 -4.45 4.72
N ASP A 171 -27.60 -4.20 3.81
CA ASP A 171 -26.83 -5.23 3.11
C ASP A 171 -25.63 -5.77 3.92
N LEU A 172 -25.32 -5.16 5.07
CA LEU A 172 -24.21 -5.61 5.92
C LEU A 172 -24.62 -6.84 6.75
N PRO A 173 -23.71 -7.83 6.94
CA PRO A 173 -24.03 -9.09 7.61
C PRO A 173 -24.03 -8.97 9.15
N PHE A 174 -24.76 -8.00 9.70
CA PHE A 174 -24.76 -7.69 11.13
C PHE A 174 -25.17 -8.86 12.03
N ALA A 175 -26.05 -9.75 11.56
CA ALA A 175 -26.47 -10.94 12.31
C ALA A 175 -25.30 -11.91 12.61
N GLN A 176 -24.20 -11.82 11.86
CA GLN A 176 -23.02 -12.66 12.03
C GLN A 176 -21.91 -11.95 12.81
N PHE A 177 -22.14 -10.71 13.28
CA PHE A 177 -21.14 -9.96 14.02
C PHE A 177 -20.92 -10.57 15.41
N PRO A 178 -19.66 -10.68 15.87
CA PRO A 178 -19.40 -11.09 17.25
C PRO A 178 -19.87 -10.01 18.24
N ASP A 179 -20.64 -10.40 19.25
CA ASP A 179 -21.20 -9.51 20.29
C ASP A 179 -20.17 -8.64 21.05
N GLN A 180 -18.88 -8.99 20.97
CA GLN A 180 -17.80 -8.35 21.73
C GLN A 180 -16.79 -7.59 20.86
N VAL A 181 -16.95 -7.61 19.53
CA VAL A 181 -16.01 -6.95 18.62
C VAL A 181 -16.45 -5.51 18.38
N PRO A 182 -15.61 -4.50 18.71
CA PRO A 182 -15.97 -3.12 18.45
C PRO A 182 -15.96 -2.82 16.95
N LEU A 183 -16.95 -2.06 16.49
CA LEU A 183 -17.00 -1.53 15.14
C LEU A 183 -16.46 -0.10 15.14
N VAL A 184 -15.47 0.18 14.32
CA VAL A 184 -14.97 1.53 14.07
C VAL A 184 -15.58 2.03 12.77
N VAL A 185 -16.25 3.17 12.79
CA VAL A 185 -16.90 3.79 11.63
C VAL A 185 -16.12 5.04 11.22
N VAL A 186 -15.79 5.12 9.94
CA VAL A 186 -15.22 6.31 9.29
C VAL A 186 -16.19 6.78 8.22
N LEU A 187 -16.60 8.04 8.31
CA LEU A 187 -17.48 8.69 7.35
C LEU A 187 -16.65 9.61 6.46
N ASP A 188 -16.56 9.30 5.18
CA ASP A 188 -15.85 10.09 4.17
C ASP A 188 -16.87 10.65 3.17
N ILE A 189 -17.29 11.90 3.39
CA ILE A 189 -18.52 12.44 2.84
C ILE A 189 -18.25 13.78 2.17
N SER A 190 -18.78 13.94 0.96
CA SER A 190 -18.77 15.18 0.21
C SER A 190 -20.20 15.54 -0.20
N THR A 191 -20.68 16.66 0.34
CA THR A 191 -22.05 17.14 0.19
C THR A 191 -22.13 18.64 0.47
N SER A 192 -23.09 19.33 -0.14
CA SER A 192 -23.44 20.72 0.18
C SER A 192 -24.26 20.85 1.47
N LEU A 193 -24.78 19.74 2.01
CA LEU A 193 -25.54 19.73 3.26
C LEU A 193 -24.64 20.03 4.47
N PRO A 194 -25.20 20.65 5.54
CA PRO A 194 -24.44 20.92 6.76
C PRO A 194 -23.87 19.65 7.39
N ILE A 195 -22.55 19.60 7.58
CA ILE A 195 -21.81 18.45 8.14
C ILE A 195 -22.35 18.03 9.52
N GLU A 196 -22.80 18.99 10.33
CA GLU A 196 -23.39 18.74 11.66
C GLU A 196 -24.61 17.81 11.58
N ASN A 197 -25.38 17.89 10.49
CA ASN A 197 -26.58 17.07 10.28
C ASN A 197 -26.27 15.69 9.73
N ILE A 198 -25.10 15.48 9.11
CA ILE A 198 -24.74 14.21 8.49
C ILE A 198 -24.65 13.10 9.54
N ARG A 199 -24.07 13.40 10.71
CA ARG A 199 -24.05 12.46 11.83
C ARG A 199 -25.47 12.15 12.34
N HIS A 200 -26.35 13.15 12.33
CA HIS A 200 -27.75 12.95 12.70
C HIS A 200 -28.47 12.00 11.73
N TYR A 201 -28.34 12.19 10.42
CA TYR A 201 -28.93 11.29 9.41
C TYR A 201 -28.35 9.88 9.48
N TRP A 202 -27.04 9.76 9.75
CA TRP A 202 -26.40 8.47 9.98
C TRP A 202 -26.98 7.76 11.21
N ASP A 203 -27.12 8.45 12.34
CA ASP A 203 -27.68 7.88 13.57
C ASP A 203 -29.17 7.52 13.42
N GLU A 204 -29.93 8.26 12.61
CA GLU A 204 -31.29 7.88 12.24
C GLU A 204 -31.32 6.59 11.42
N ALA A 205 -30.48 6.47 10.39
CA ALA A 205 -30.37 5.25 9.59
C ALA A 205 -29.93 4.05 10.46
N TRP A 206 -29.02 4.27 11.41
CA TRP A 206 -28.58 3.26 12.37
C TRP A 206 -29.73 2.75 13.25
N LYS A 207 -30.59 3.66 13.75
CA LYS A 207 -31.79 3.31 14.53
C LYS A 207 -32.84 2.59 13.69
N ARG A 208 -33.06 3.01 12.44
CA ARG A 208 -34.02 2.37 11.52
C ARG A 208 -33.68 0.91 11.23
N ASN A 209 -32.40 0.56 11.25
CA ASN A 209 -31.91 -0.81 11.07
C ASN A 209 -31.82 -1.60 12.39
N GLU A 210 -32.33 -1.05 13.51
CA GLU A 210 -32.37 -1.71 14.83
C GLU A 210 -31.01 -2.22 15.33
N LEU A 211 -29.92 -1.54 14.94
CA LEU A 211 -28.55 -1.98 15.24
C LEU A 211 -28.14 -1.62 16.67
N THR A 212 -27.72 -2.62 17.44
CA THR A 212 -27.35 -2.49 18.87
C THR A 212 -25.84 -2.58 19.14
N ILE A 213 -25.04 -2.72 18.09
CA ILE A 213 -23.59 -2.92 18.17
C ILE A 213 -22.91 -1.62 18.64
N PRO A 214 -21.93 -1.68 19.57
CA PRO A 214 -21.18 -0.50 19.99
C PRO A 214 -20.28 0.02 18.86
N VAL A 215 -20.51 1.28 18.49
CA VAL A 215 -19.75 1.98 17.43
C VAL A 215 -18.79 2.99 18.03
N LYS A 216 -17.56 3.03 17.49
CA LYS A 216 -16.60 4.11 17.70
C LYS A 216 -16.42 4.86 16.39
N TYR A 217 -16.43 6.18 16.44
CA TYR A 217 -16.20 7.00 15.25
C TYR A 217 -14.75 7.46 15.21
N GLU A 218 -14.14 7.37 14.03
CA GLU A 218 -12.83 7.95 13.75
C GLU A 218 -12.92 8.91 12.57
N GLU A 219 -12.08 9.93 12.59
CA GLU A 219 -11.96 10.90 11.51
C GLU A 219 -10.88 10.45 10.52
N GLY A 220 -11.13 10.71 9.24
CA GLY A 220 -10.16 10.54 8.18
C GLY A 220 -10.83 10.59 6.81
N SER A 221 -10.01 10.78 5.79
CA SER A 221 -10.43 10.87 4.39
C SER A 221 -9.52 10.04 3.50
N GLY A 222 -10.11 9.49 2.45
CA GLY A 222 -9.43 8.72 1.42
C GLY A 222 -8.62 7.53 1.95
N LEU A 223 -7.70 7.05 1.12
CA LEU A 223 -6.93 5.84 1.40
C LEU A 223 -5.89 6.00 2.53
N SER A 224 -5.67 7.22 3.01
CA SER A 224 -4.87 7.48 4.22
C SER A 224 -5.45 6.80 5.47
N VAL A 225 -6.77 6.56 5.51
CA VAL A 225 -7.47 5.83 6.57
C VAL A 225 -6.97 4.38 6.65
N ILE A 226 -6.84 3.72 5.49
CA ILE A 226 -6.35 2.34 5.40
C ILE A 226 -4.89 2.25 5.81
N ASP A 227 -4.04 3.15 5.33
CA ASP A 227 -2.61 3.17 5.70
C ASP A 227 -2.43 3.32 7.22
N ARG A 228 -3.15 4.27 7.82
CA ARG A 228 -3.14 4.50 9.28
C ARG A 228 -3.63 3.29 10.05
N TRP A 229 -4.73 2.68 9.60
CA TRP A 229 -5.29 1.48 10.22
C TRP A 229 -4.27 0.33 10.23
N LEU A 230 -3.64 0.05 9.08
CA LEU A 230 -2.62 -0.99 8.93
C LEU A 230 -1.37 -0.73 9.78
N ASN A 231 -1.08 0.51 10.13
CA ASN A 231 0.04 0.88 11.01
C ASN A 231 -0.29 0.72 12.49
N VAL A 232 -1.46 1.20 12.91
CA VAL A 232 -1.81 1.36 14.34
C VAL A 232 -2.64 0.20 14.87
N ARG A 233 -3.64 -0.25 14.10
CA ARG A 233 -4.72 -1.14 14.57
C ARG A 233 -4.65 -2.55 14.01
N ILE A 234 -3.59 -2.95 13.30
CA ILE A 234 -3.47 -4.28 12.65
C ILE A 234 -3.60 -5.48 13.61
N LYS A 235 -3.40 -5.29 14.92
CA LYS A 235 -3.54 -6.33 15.96
C LYS A 235 -4.87 -6.25 16.71
N ASP A 236 -5.68 -5.24 16.44
CA ASP A 236 -6.97 -5.06 17.09
C ASP A 236 -7.96 -6.07 16.52
N LYS A 237 -8.86 -6.61 17.36
CA LYS A 237 -9.99 -7.41 16.88
C LYS A 237 -11.10 -6.57 16.25
N ALA A 238 -10.97 -5.25 16.28
CA ALA A 238 -11.97 -4.30 15.77
C ALA A 238 -12.18 -4.49 14.26
N MET A 239 -13.43 -4.32 13.83
CA MET A 239 -13.76 -4.19 12.41
C MET A 239 -13.83 -2.72 12.04
N LEU A 240 -13.49 -2.40 10.79
CA LEU A 240 -13.54 -1.05 10.24
C LEU A 240 -14.66 -0.99 9.20
N LEU A 241 -15.64 -0.13 9.41
CA LEU A 241 -16.68 0.22 8.44
C LEU A 241 -16.37 1.60 7.86
N ILE A 242 -16.10 1.64 6.56
CA ILE A 242 -15.91 2.89 5.82
C ILE A 242 -17.19 3.18 5.06
N VAL A 243 -17.71 4.40 5.23
CA VAL A 243 -18.89 4.89 4.53
C VAL A 243 -18.46 6.06 3.66
N GLY A 244 -18.41 5.82 2.36
CA GLY A 244 -18.12 6.85 1.35
C GLY A 244 -19.42 7.43 0.81
N LEU A 245 -19.55 8.76 0.75
CA LEU A 245 -20.73 9.39 0.16
C LEU A 245 -20.37 10.63 -0.65
N GLN A 246 -20.95 10.72 -1.85
CA GLN A 246 -21.07 11.93 -2.65
C GLN A 246 -22.55 12.19 -2.88
N PHE A 247 -23.08 13.27 -2.33
CA PHE A 247 -24.50 13.59 -2.43
C PHE A 247 -24.71 15.10 -2.49
N ASN A 248 -25.47 15.58 -3.48
CA ASN A 248 -25.67 17.01 -3.74
C ASN A 248 -24.37 17.86 -3.64
N PRO A 249 -23.38 17.66 -4.52
CA PRO A 249 -22.16 18.47 -4.47
C PRO A 249 -22.43 19.94 -4.81
N SER A 250 -21.57 20.85 -4.32
CA SER A 250 -21.69 22.28 -4.59
C SER A 250 -21.45 22.66 -6.06
N ASP A 251 -20.62 21.88 -6.76
CA ASP A 251 -20.50 21.92 -8.22
C ASP A 251 -21.06 20.61 -8.75
N SER A 252 -22.26 20.67 -9.33
CA SER A 252 -22.99 19.51 -9.84
C SER A 252 -22.43 19.03 -11.19
N ASN A 253 -21.65 19.83 -11.91
CA ASN A 253 -21.23 19.49 -13.26
C ASN A 253 -20.16 18.40 -13.29
N ASN A 254 -20.38 17.40 -14.13
CA ASN A 254 -19.54 16.22 -14.28
C ASN A 254 -19.35 15.41 -12.99
N THR A 255 -20.41 15.30 -12.17
CA THR A 255 -20.39 14.58 -10.88
C THR A 255 -21.27 13.34 -10.88
N ALA A 256 -21.02 12.44 -9.91
CA ALA A 256 -21.80 11.24 -9.68
C ALA A 256 -22.25 11.16 -8.22
N GLU A 257 -23.56 11.15 -7.96
CA GLU A 257 -24.09 10.78 -6.65
C GLU A 257 -23.82 9.29 -6.41
N THR A 258 -23.18 8.97 -5.28
CA THR A 258 -22.73 7.62 -4.95
C THR A 258 -22.68 7.43 -3.45
N GLY A 259 -23.17 6.30 -2.95
CA GLY A 259 -22.98 5.83 -1.58
C GLY A 259 -22.25 4.49 -1.57
N VAL A 260 -21.31 4.29 -0.64
CA VAL A 260 -20.52 3.06 -0.51
C VAL A 260 -20.38 2.68 0.95
N ALA A 261 -20.53 1.40 1.26
CA ALA A 261 -20.16 0.82 2.54
C ALA A 261 -19.13 -0.30 2.33
N LEU A 262 -17.98 -0.19 2.99
CA LEU A 262 -16.93 -1.19 2.99
C LEU A 262 -16.69 -1.68 4.42
N LEU A 263 -16.98 -2.95 4.66
CA LEU A 263 -16.68 -3.61 5.92
C LEU A 263 -15.35 -4.36 5.80
N LEU A 264 -14.39 -3.96 6.63
CA LEU A 264 -13.02 -4.43 6.60
C LEU A 264 -12.63 -5.11 7.93
N GLY A 265 -11.88 -6.20 7.81
CA GLY A 265 -11.33 -6.96 8.91
C GLY A 265 -9.80 -7.05 8.86
N ASN A 266 -9.17 -7.10 10.02
CA ASN A 266 -7.75 -7.42 10.11
C ASN A 266 -7.53 -8.90 9.84
N ARG A 267 -6.72 -9.22 8.82
CA ARG A 267 -6.47 -10.59 8.35
C ARG A 267 -6.06 -11.60 9.42
N LEU A 268 -5.35 -11.17 10.45
CA LEU A 268 -4.80 -12.05 11.49
C LEU A 268 -5.67 -12.18 12.74
N THR A 269 -6.73 -11.38 12.86
CA THR A 269 -7.55 -11.33 14.08
C THR A 269 -9.02 -11.50 13.81
N GLN A 270 -9.45 -11.28 12.58
CA GLN A 270 -10.79 -11.56 12.11
C GLN A 270 -10.81 -12.98 11.54
N GLU A 271 -11.68 -13.81 12.08
CA GLU A 271 -11.91 -15.19 11.62
C GLU A 271 -13.41 -15.55 11.56
N THR A 272 -14.30 -14.60 11.93
CA THR A 272 -15.73 -14.87 12.14
C THR A 272 -16.55 -14.83 10.85
N LEU A 273 -16.37 -13.78 10.07
CA LEU A 273 -16.99 -13.59 8.75
C LEU A 273 -16.03 -14.10 7.69
N GLU A 274 -16.55 -14.85 6.72
CA GLU A 274 -15.76 -15.22 5.56
C GLU A 274 -15.44 -13.96 4.75
N PRO A 275 -14.16 -13.70 4.43
CA PRO A 275 -13.82 -12.59 3.58
C PRO A 275 -14.36 -12.83 2.16
N VAL A 276 -14.48 -11.76 1.39
CA VAL A 276 -14.79 -11.76 -0.04
C VAL A 276 -13.54 -11.50 -0.88
N ALA A 277 -12.64 -10.63 -0.40
CA ALA A 277 -11.36 -10.32 -1.05
C ALA A 277 -10.32 -9.85 -0.03
N LEU A 278 -9.09 -9.63 -0.50
CA LEU A 278 -8.02 -8.96 0.24
C LEU A 278 -7.75 -7.58 -0.38
N LEU A 279 -7.85 -6.54 0.43
CA LEU A 279 -7.42 -5.19 0.12
C LEU A 279 -6.00 -4.98 0.64
N HIS A 280 -5.05 -4.78 -0.27
CA HIS A 280 -3.64 -4.60 0.09
C HIS A 280 -3.36 -3.15 0.50
N ARG A 281 -2.21 -2.95 1.16
CA ARG A 281 -1.80 -1.62 1.62
C ARG A 281 -1.72 -0.64 0.44
N PRO A 282 -2.46 0.49 0.49
CA PRO A 282 -2.33 1.53 -0.52
C PRO A 282 -0.99 2.26 -0.35
N ASP A 283 -0.42 2.68 -1.46
CA ASP A 283 0.82 3.45 -1.49
C ASP A 283 0.56 4.82 -2.13
N SER A 284 0.96 5.89 -1.41
CA SER A 284 0.84 7.27 -1.88
C SER A 284 2.04 7.64 -2.76
N ALA A 285 1.75 8.26 -3.89
CA ALA A 285 2.72 8.87 -4.79
C ALA A 285 2.44 10.39 -4.91
N PRO A 286 3.43 11.23 -4.57
CA PRO A 286 3.41 12.64 -4.96
C PRO A 286 3.36 12.80 -6.50
N PRO A 287 3.05 14.01 -7.01
CA PRO A 287 2.99 14.26 -8.45
C PRO A 287 4.33 13.93 -9.12
N GLY A 288 4.28 13.16 -10.21
CA GLY A 288 5.44 12.67 -10.95
C GLY A 288 6.08 11.39 -10.40
N GLU A 289 5.59 10.84 -9.29
CA GLU A 289 6.10 9.60 -8.69
C GLU A 289 5.14 8.41 -8.83
N LEU A 290 4.06 8.52 -9.62
CA LEU A 290 3.06 7.45 -9.76
C LEU A 290 3.71 6.10 -10.12
N ARG A 291 4.69 6.09 -11.01
CA ARG A 291 5.43 4.88 -11.39
C ARG A 291 6.01 4.12 -10.19
N GLU A 292 6.60 4.83 -9.23
CA GLU A 292 7.19 4.21 -8.05
C GLU A 292 6.11 3.81 -7.03
N GLY A 293 5.01 4.56 -6.94
CA GLY A 293 3.84 4.17 -6.14
C GLY A 293 3.18 2.89 -6.64
N MET A 294 2.98 2.77 -7.95
CA MET A 294 2.44 1.57 -8.58
C MET A 294 3.31 0.34 -8.38
N LYS A 295 4.63 0.47 -8.56
CA LYS A 295 5.58 -0.61 -8.28
C LYS A 295 5.53 -1.04 -6.82
N MET A 296 5.43 -0.08 -5.90
CA MET A 296 5.37 -0.35 -4.48
C MET A 296 4.06 -1.06 -4.11
N ALA A 297 2.92 -0.60 -4.63
CA ALA A 297 1.63 -1.26 -4.46
C ALA A 297 1.65 -2.69 -5.01
N ALA A 298 2.22 -2.92 -6.20
CA ALA A 298 2.39 -4.26 -6.76
C ALA A 298 3.32 -5.14 -5.91
N TYR A 299 4.41 -4.57 -5.38
CA TYR A 299 5.36 -5.27 -4.51
C TYR A 299 4.75 -5.71 -3.17
N ASN A 300 3.73 -5.00 -2.69
CA ASN A 300 2.96 -5.35 -1.50
C ASN A 300 2.15 -6.63 -1.69
N VAL A 301 1.97 -7.09 -2.93
CA VAL A 301 1.12 -8.22 -3.29
C VAL A 301 1.96 -9.37 -3.85
N PRO A 302 1.68 -10.63 -3.49
CA PRO A 302 2.30 -11.80 -4.11
C PRO A 302 1.68 -12.09 -5.50
N LEU A 303 1.78 -11.14 -6.44
CA LEU A 303 1.21 -11.34 -7.78
C LEU A 303 1.92 -12.47 -8.52
N LYS A 304 1.16 -13.48 -8.96
CA LYS A 304 1.68 -14.50 -9.87
C LYS A 304 2.02 -13.84 -11.21
N GLU A 305 3.26 -14.03 -11.67
CA GLU A 305 3.77 -13.46 -12.92
C GLU A 305 3.73 -11.91 -12.99
N ASN A 306 3.44 -11.25 -11.86
CA ASN A 306 3.20 -9.80 -11.77
C ASN A 306 2.10 -9.26 -12.71
N ILE A 307 1.06 -10.06 -12.98
CA ILE A 307 -0.03 -9.67 -13.88
C ILE A 307 -1.21 -9.13 -13.08
N VAL A 308 -1.76 -8.00 -13.52
CA VAL A 308 -3.04 -7.43 -13.08
C VAL A 308 -4.05 -7.47 -14.23
N LYS A 309 -5.31 -7.79 -13.95
CA LYS A 309 -6.32 -7.99 -15.01
C LYS A 309 -6.97 -6.69 -15.47
N ASN A 310 -7.48 -5.89 -14.54
CA ASN A 310 -8.07 -4.59 -14.84
C ASN A 310 -7.42 -3.49 -14.01
N LEU A 311 -7.50 -2.26 -14.52
CA LEU A 311 -7.10 -1.03 -13.86
C LEU A 311 -8.33 -0.15 -13.62
N TRP A 312 -8.61 0.17 -12.37
CA TRP A 312 -9.70 1.07 -11.98
C TRP A 312 -9.14 2.46 -11.69
N LEU A 313 -9.69 3.47 -12.36
CA LEU A 313 -9.33 4.88 -12.21
C LEU A 313 -10.53 5.65 -11.65
N SER A 314 -10.32 6.40 -10.57
CA SER A 314 -11.40 7.18 -9.94
C SER A 314 -10.89 8.38 -9.16
N GLY A 315 -11.67 9.47 -9.15
CA GLY A 315 -11.36 10.70 -8.42
C GLY A 315 -10.14 11.45 -8.97
N LEU A 316 -9.80 11.28 -10.25
CA LEU A 316 -8.60 11.87 -10.83
C LEU A 316 -8.83 13.30 -11.32
N ALA A 317 -7.88 14.19 -11.05
CA ALA A 317 -7.81 15.51 -11.67
C ALA A 317 -7.23 15.44 -13.09
N GLY A 318 -7.42 16.50 -13.89
CA GLY A 318 -6.94 16.54 -15.29
C GLY A 318 -5.42 16.33 -15.44
N SER A 319 -4.60 16.90 -14.55
CA SER A 319 -3.14 16.68 -14.54
C SER A 319 -2.78 15.24 -14.17
N GLN A 320 -3.51 14.65 -13.22
CA GLN A 320 -3.30 13.29 -12.75
C GLN A 320 -3.65 12.25 -13.82
N HIS A 321 -4.69 12.51 -14.64
CA HIS A 321 -4.99 11.68 -15.81
C HIS A 321 -3.81 11.61 -16.80
N ALA A 322 -3.14 12.74 -17.05
CA ALA A 322 -1.96 12.76 -17.92
C ALA A 322 -0.83 11.90 -17.36
N GLU A 323 -0.58 11.97 -16.05
CA GLU A 323 0.45 11.14 -15.38
C GLU A 323 0.13 9.64 -15.48
N VAL A 324 -1.14 9.25 -15.34
CA VAL A 324 -1.58 7.86 -15.53
C VAL A 324 -1.27 7.39 -16.96
N ILE A 325 -1.56 8.21 -17.97
CA ILE A 325 -1.29 7.89 -19.39
C ILE A 325 0.23 7.74 -19.63
N GLU A 326 1.06 8.62 -19.07
CA GLU A 326 2.53 8.52 -19.16
C GLU A 326 3.07 7.21 -18.53
N CYS A 327 2.33 6.66 -17.58
CA CYS A 327 2.67 5.45 -16.87
C CYS A 327 2.04 4.16 -17.46
N GLN A 328 1.32 4.23 -18.57
CA GLN A 328 0.60 3.09 -19.16
C GLN A 328 1.48 1.85 -19.40
N TYR A 329 2.69 2.07 -19.89
CA TYR A 329 3.66 1.01 -20.18
C TYR A 329 4.59 0.68 -19.00
N ALA A 330 4.29 1.19 -17.80
CA ALA A 330 5.04 0.87 -16.59
C ALA A 330 4.50 -0.41 -15.93
N HIS A 331 5.36 -1.16 -15.26
CA HIS A 331 4.92 -2.24 -14.38
C HIS A 331 4.11 -1.71 -13.17
N PRO A 332 2.98 -2.34 -12.79
CA PRO A 332 2.37 -3.54 -13.39
C PRO A 332 1.37 -3.22 -14.52
N MET A 333 1.05 -1.94 -14.77
CA MET A 333 0.05 -1.49 -15.76
C MET A 333 0.30 -2.02 -17.18
N GLN A 334 1.55 -2.27 -17.56
CA GLN A 334 1.93 -2.86 -18.84
C GLN A 334 1.24 -4.21 -19.16
N SER A 335 0.70 -4.92 -18.16
CA SER A 335 -0.04 -6.17 -18.36
C SER A 335 -1.54 -5.97 -18.59
N VAL A 336 -2.05 -4.75 -18.42
CA VAL A 336 -3.46 -4.40 -18.57
C VAL A 336 -3.73 -4.15 -20.05
N GLU A 337 -4.72 -4.85 -20.59
CA GLU A 337 -5.20 -4.60 -21.96
C GLU A 337 -5.92 -3.24 -22.02
N ASP A 338 -5.88 -2.54 -23.15
CA ASP A 338 -6.50 -1.20 -23.26
C ASP A 338 -7.99 -1.20 -22.90
N GLY A 339 -8.72 -2.26 -23.26
CA GLY A 339 -10.14 -2.43 -22.90
C GLY A 339 -10.40 -2.80 -21.44
N ALA A 340 -9.35 -3.03 -20.66
CA ALA A 340 -9.40 -3.35 -19.23
C ALA A 340 -8.99 -2.16 -18.33
N VAL A 341 -8.85 -0.96 -18.91
CA VAL A 341 -8.75 0.30 -18.19
C VAL A 341 -10.15 0.88 -17.98
N ILE A 342 -10.54 1.02 -16.72
CA ILE A 342 -11.88 1.39 -16.29
C ILE A 342 -11.83 2.78 -15.67
N SER A 343 -12.47 3.76 -16.31
CA SER A 343 -12.53 5.13 -15.83
C SER A 343 -13.93 5.45 -15.30
N LEU A 344 -14.07 5.41 -13.97
CA LEU A 344 -15.35 5.74 -13.30
C LEU A 344 -15.72 7.21 -13.51
N ASP A 345 -14.72 8.09 -13.49
CA ASP A 345 -14.93 9.53 -13.68
C ASP A 345 -15.45 9.86 -15.08
N SER A 346 -15.09 9.05 -16.09
CA SER A 346 -15.55 9.24 -17.47
C SER A 346 -16.94 8.65 -17.72
N SER A 347 -17.24 7.50 -17.12
CA SER A 347 -18.51 6.77 -17.32
C SER A 347 -19.65 7.32 -16.47
N MET A 348 -19.37 7.72 -15.24
CA MET A 348 -20.37 8.13 -14.25
C MET A 348 -20.22 9.60 -13.83
N GLY A 349 -19.02 10.16 -13.94
CA GLY A 349 -18.69 11.46 -13.35
C GLY A 349 -17.95 11.31 -12.04
N ASN A 350 -17.49 12.44 -11.50
CA ASN A 350 -16.67 12.46 -10.29
C ASN A 350 -17.52 12.15 -9.04
N ALA A 351 -17.20 11.05 -8.37
CA ALA A 351 -17.84 10.59 -7.14
C ALA A 351 -17.21 11.20 -5.86
N GLY A 352 -16.42 12.26 -5.98
CA GLY A 352 -15.82 13.02 -4.87
C GLY A 352 -15.20 12.15 -3.77
N ALA A 353 -15.62 12.34 -2.52
CA ALA A 353 -15.12 11.56 -1.38
C ALA A 353 -15.41 10.05 -1.49
N ALA A 354 -16.46 9.65 -2.21
CA ALA A 354 -16.81 8.25 -2.43
C ALA A 354 -15.98 7.56 -3.51
N ALA A 355 -15.26 8.31 -4.35
CA ALA A 355 -14.50 7.81 -5.50
C ALA A 355 -13.56 6.62 -5.17
N PRO A 356 -12.61 6.73 -4.21
CA PRO A 356 -11.72 5.62 -3.91
C PRO A 356 -12.46 4.39 -3.36
N TRP A 357 -13.54 4.62 -2.60
CA TRP A 357 -14.32 3.54 -1.99
C TRP A 357 -15.16 2.81 -3.02
N LEU A 358 -15.75 3.53 -3.99
CA LEU A 358 -16.50 2.95 -5.09
C LEU A 358 -15.59 2.08 -5.95
N ALA A 359 -14.40 2.57 -6.29
CA ALA A 359 -13.41 1.80 -7.05
C ALA A 359 -13.02 0.51 -6.32
N ILE A 360 -12.78 0.56 -5.00
CA ILE A 360 -12.49 -0.64 -4.20
C ILE A 360 -13.67 -1.60 -4.16
N ALA A 361 -14.90 -1.11 -3.99
CA ALA A 361 -16.09 -1.94 -3.90
C ALA A 361 -16.39 -2.65 -5.23
N ALA A 362 -16.36 -1.91 -6.35
CA ALA A 362 -16.56 -2.47 -7.68
C ALA A 362 -15.42 -3.44 -8.06
N ALA A 363 -14.17 -3.08 -7.77
CA ALA A 363 -13.03 -3.97 -7.99
C ALA A 363 -13.12 -5.24 -7.12
N THR A 364 -13.62 -5.15 -5.89
CA THR A 364 -13.85 -6.33 -5.02
C THR A 364 -14.86 -7.27 -5.67
N GLU A 365 -15.95 -6.73 -6.20
CA GLU A 365 -16.99 -7.53 -6.87
C GLU A 365 -16.45 -8.21 -8.14
N ILE A 366 -15.71 -7.49 -8.98
CA ILE A 366 -15.08 -8.07 -10.17
C ILE A 366 -13.97 -9.07 -9.81
N ALA A 367 -13.18 -8.82 -8.76
CA ALA A 367 -12.19 -9.77 -8.26
C ALA A 367 -12.85 -11.08 -7.80
N ARG A 368 -14.01 -10.99 -7.15
CA ARG A 368 -14.81 -12.14 -6.72
C ARG A 368 -15.32 -12.96 -7.91
N GLN A 369 -15.81 -12.30 -8.96
CA GLN A 369 -16.33 -12.98 -10.17
C GLN A 369 -15.21 -13.59 -11.02
N THR A 370 -14.15 -12.83 -11.27
CA THR A 370 -13.06 -13.22 -12.20
C THR A 370 -11.97 -14.07 -11.56
N GLN A 371 -11.86 -14.05 -10.22
CA GLN A 371 -10.75 -14.64 -9.47
C GLN A 371 -9.37 -14.11 -9.93
N LEU A 372 -9.31 -12.84 -10.35
CA LEU A 372 -8.08 -12.19 -10.79
C LEU A 372 -7.80 -10.87 -10.04
N PRO A 373 -6.51 -10.51 -9.82
CA PRO A 373 -6.12 -9.25 -9.20
C PRO A 373 -6.60 -8.01 -9.96
N GLN A 374 -7.06 -7.02 -9.20
CA GLN A 374 -7.55 -5.73 -9.69
C GLN A 374 -6.64 -4.63 -9.15
N MET A 375 -6.13 -3.76 -10.02
CA MET A 375 -5.36 -2.59 -9.61
C MET A 375 -6.25 -1.36 -9.57
N ILE A 376 -6.06 -0.51 -8.58
CA ILE A 376 -6.84 0.71 -8.38
C ILE A 376 -5.87 1.88 -8.25
N ILE A 377 -6.12 2.95 -9.01
CA ILE A 377 -5.44 4.24 -8.86
C ILE A 377 -6.50 5.30 -8.60
N CYS A 378 -6.35 6.00 -7.49
CA CYS A 378 -7.28 7.05 -7.08
C CYS A 378 -6.57 8.36 -6.79
N GLY A 379 -7.22 9.45 -7.18
CA GLY A 379 -6.85 10.78 -6.70
C GLY A 379 -7.33 11.00 -5.27
N ASP A 380 -6.63 11.87 -4.56
CA ASP A 380 -7.05 12.37 -3.27
C ASP A 380 -7.68 13.75 -3.46
N THR A 381 -8.86 13.97 -2.87
CA THR A 381 -9.57 15.26 -2.96
C THR A 381 -8.97 16.32 -2.04
N THR A 382 -8.15 15.92 -1.07
CA THR A 382 -7.57 16.79 -0.04
C THR A 382 -6.08 17.08 -0.25
N GLN A 383 -5.38 16.19 -0.94
CA GLN A 383 -3.95 16.28 -1.20
C GLN A 383 -3.67 16.05 -2.68
N ASP A 384 -2.70 16.74 -3.25
CA ASP A 384 -2.28 16.46 -4.63
C ASP A 384 -1.37 15.23 -4.66
N VAL A 385 -1.96 14.05 -4.41
CA VAL A 385 -1.29 12.75 -4.41
C VAL A 385 -2.16 11.71 -5.11
N LEU A 386 -1.50 10.74 -5.72
CA LEU A 386 -2.13 9.55 -6.28
C LEU A 386 -1.91 8.36 -5.38
N TRP A 387 -2.98 7.65 -5.07
CA TRP A 387 -2.94 6.42 -4.30
C TRP A 387 -3.02 5.23 -5.25
N SER A 388 -2.10 4.29 -5.10
CA SER A 388 -2.14 3.00 -5.81
C SER A 388 -2.42 1.87 -4.82
N THR A 389 -3.37 1.00 -5.13
CA THR A 389 -3.63 -0.20 -4.34
C THR A 389 -4.09 -1.37 -5.21
N LEU A 390 -4.18 -2.55 -4.61
CA LEU A 390 -4.68 -3.75 -5.27
C LEU A 390 -5.71 -4.46 -4.40
N VAL A 391 -6.70 -5.04 -5.08
CA VAL A 391 -7.63 -6.01 -4.52
C VAL A 391 -7.36 -7.36 -5.16
N THR A 392 -7.23 -8.41 -4.34
CA THR A 392 -7.03 -9.78 -4.82
C THR A 392 -8.08 -10.72 -4.25
N PRO A 393 -8.49 -11.77 -5.00
CA PRO A 393 -9.36 -12.81 -4.47
C PRO A 393 -8.67 -13.61 -3.35
N ILE A 394 -9.46 -14.22 -2.47
CA ILE A 394 -8.95 -15.05 -1.35
C ILE A 394 -8.29 -16.33 -1.84
N ALA A 395 -8.71 -16.84 -3.01
CA ALA A 395 -8.16 -18.03 -3.63
C ALA A 395 -6.69 -17.87 -4.07
N SER A 396 -6.10 -16.68 -3.95
CA SER A 396 -4.65 -16.48 -3.99
C SER A 396 -3.95 -17.06 -2.73
N ARG A 397 -4.36 -18.26 -2.32
CA ARG A 397 -3.91 -19.07 -1.16
C ARG A 397 -2.49 -19.63 -1.32
N GLN A 398 -1.65 -19.06 -2.18
CA GLN A 398 -0.23 -19.41 -2.30
C GLN A 398 0.65 -18.73 -1.24
N GLU A 399 0.07 -18.06 -0.24
CA GLU A 399 0.81 -17.46 0.88
C GLU A 399 0.96 -18.35 2.11
N MET A 400 0.62 -19.65 2.04
CA MET A 400 0.92 -20.61 3.11
C MET A 400 2.33 -21.24 3.00
N ASP A 401 3.07 -21.00 1.91
CA ASP A 401 4.36 -21.66 1.63
C ASP A 401 5.59 -20.72 1.58
N LEU A 402 5.53 -19.52 2.19
CA LEU A 402 6.72 -18.65 2.33
C LEU A 402 6.95 -18.13 3.75
#